data_AF-A0A1C2G1X2-F1
#
_entry.id   AF-A0A1C2G1X2-F1
#
_cell.length_a   1.000
_cell.length_b   1.000
_cell.length_c   1.000
_cell.angle_alpha   90.00
_cell.angle_beta   90.00
_cell.angle_gamma   90.00
#
_symmetry.space_group_name_H-M   'P 1'
#
loop_
_entity.id
_entity.type
_entity.pdbx_description
1 polymer ?
#
loop_
_entity_poly.entity_id
_entity_poly.type
_entity_poly.pdbx_seq_one_letter_code
_entity_poly.pdbx_strand_id
1 'polypeptide(L)'
;MTARSEDLATRAQVRPGLASTSTRRFTRIVIALTVLYGLWAAALSFRIVVEQQAVRQHLNVALAARPPGPFASAREARREARGFVARLDHAFPHNPCARGPAFVLARPPEIPRRDCLVVIVPGLHRLHVRAYDTQGHRMDNVFERLNPPPRRL
;
A
#
# COMPACT_ATOMS: atom_id res chain seq x y z
N MET A 1 -29.96 -52.81 -48.10
CA MET A 1 -29.37 -53.50 -46.92
C MET A 1 -28.48 -52.50 -46.21
N THR A 2 -28.84 -52.20 -44.97
CA THR A 2 -28.42 -51.08 -44.13
C THR A 2 -27.16 -51.43 -43.35
N ALA A 3 -26.06 -50.72 -43.61
CA ALA A 3 -24.81 -50.88 -42.88
C ALA A 3 -24.64 -49.76 -41.83
N ARG A 4 -24.32 -50.21 -40.60
CA ARG A 4 -23.58 -49.52 -39.54
C ARG A 4 -24.19 -48.25 -38.92
N SER A 5 -24.98 -48.49 -37.87
CA SER A 5 -25.29 -47.54 -36.79
C SER A 5 -24.45 -47.79 -35.51
N GLU A 6 -23.28 -48.43 -35.63
CA GLU A 6 -22.51 -48.93 -34.46
C GLU A 6 -21.50 -47.93 -33.86
N ASP A 7 -21.35 -46.72 -34.43
CA ASP A 7 -20.34 -45.76 -33.95
C ASP A 7 -20.77 -44.91 -32.73
N LEU A 8 -21.98 -45.09 -32.20
CA LEU A 8 -22.44 -44.40 -30.99
C LEU A 8 -22.07 -45.13 -29.68
N ALA A 9 -21.54 -46.34 -29.76
CA ALA A 9 -21.13 -47.13 -28.59
C ALA A 9 -19.76 -46.75 -28.02
N THR A 10 -19.03 -45.85 -28.69
CA THR A 10 -17.75 -45.31 -28.21
C THR A 10 -17.93 -43.93 -27.55
N ARG A 11 -19.09 -43.70 -26.92
CA ARG A 11 -19.09 -42.81 -25.76
C ARG A 11 -18.27 -43.50 -24.69
N ALA A 12 -16.98 -43.19 -24.72
CA ALA A 12 -16.06 -43.40 -23.62
C ALA A 12 -16.81 -43.10 -22.32
N GLN A 13 -17.28 -44.17 -21.68
CA GLN A 13 -17.62 -44.16 -20.29
C GLN A 13 -16.30 -43.85 -19.59
N VAL A 14 -16.00 -42.56 -19.47
CA VAL A 14 -15.20 -42.06 -18.36
C VAL A 14 -16.09 -42.34 -17.15
N ARG A 15 -16.10 -43.60 -16.71
CA ARG A 15 -16.57 -43.99 -15.39
C ARG A 15 -15.79 -43.06 -14.47
N PRO A 16 -16.44 -42.16 -13.72
CA PRO A 16 -15.73 -41.40 -12.71
C PRO A 16 -15.20 -42.45 -11.75
N GLY A 17 -13.92 -42.82 -11.93
CA GLY A 17 -13.25 -43.81 -11.13
C GLY A 17 -13.52 -43.43 -9.70
N LEU A 18 -14.04 -44.39 -8.93
CA LEU A 18 -14.29 -44.28 -7.50
C LEU A 18 -13.02 -43.71 -6.86
N ALA A 19 -12.95 -42.39 -6.72
CA ALA A 19 -11.83 -41.74 -6.07
C ALA A 19 -11.73 -42.40 -4.71
N SER A 20 -10.61 -43.09 -4.47
CA SER A 20 -10.42 -43.82 -3.21
C SER A 20 -10.74 -42.88 -2.06
N THR A 21 -11.30 -43.40 -0.97
CA THR A 21 -11.60 -42.60 0.24
C THR A 21 -10.38 -41.79 0.69
N SER A 22 -9.16 -42.27 0.42
CA SER A 22 -7.89 -41.56 0.59
C SER A 22 -7.78 -40.31 -0.29
N THR A 23 -8.05 -40.43 -1.60
CA THR A 23 -8.03 -39.32 -2.56
C THR A 23 -9.02 -38.23 -2.15
N ARG A 24 -10.25 -38.58 -1.74
CA ARG A 24 -11.25 -37.60 -1.29
C ARG A 24 -10.83 -36.87 -0.01
N ARG A 25 -10.19 -37.56 0.94
CA ARG A 25 -9.65 -36.94 2.17
C ARG A 25 -8.50 -35.99 1.84
N PHE A 26 -7.58 -36.41 0.98
CA PHE A 26 -6.47 -35.59 0.53
C PHE A 26 -6.96 -34.31 -0.17
N THR A 27 -7.89 -34.42 -1.12
CA THR A 27 -8.47 -33.25 -1.81
C THR A 27 -9.11 -32.27 -0.82
N ARG A 28 -9.86 -32.75 0.19
CA ARG A 28 -10.44 -31.88 1.22
C ARG A 28 -9.38 -31.16 2.04
N ILE A 29 -8.28 -31.84 2.38
CA ILE A 29 -7.15 -31.22 3.11
C ILE A 29 -6.52 -30.13 2.26
N VAL A 30 -6.23 -30.38 0.99
CA VAL A 30 -5.64 -29.39 0.09
C VAL A 30 -6.54 -28.17 -0.07
N ILE A 31 -7.85 -28.38 -0.26
CA ILE A 31 -8.83 -27.29 -0.34
C ILE A 31 -8.84 -26.49 0.96
N ALA A 32 -8.90 -27.16 2.12
CA ALA A 32 -8.91 -26.49 3.42
C ALA A 32 -7.65 -25.64 3.64
N LEU A 33 -6.47 -26.17 3.31
CA LEU A 33 -5.20 -25.44 3.40
C LEU A 33 -5.18 -24.23 2.46
N THR A 34 -5.69 -24.39 1.23
CA THR A 34 -5.75 -23.32 0.24
C THR A 34 -6.65 -22.18 0.71
N VAL A 35 -7.85 -22.52 1.23
CA VAL A 35 -8.79 -21.54 1.78
C VAL A 35 -8.20 -20.84 3.00
N LEU A 36 -7.62 -21.60 3.94
CA LEU A 36 -7.01 -21.04 5.14
C LEU A 36 -5.86 -20.08 4.79
N TYR A 37 -5.00 -20.49 3.85
CA TYR A 37 -3.93 -19.63 3.35
C TYR A 37 -4.47 -18.37 2.69
N GLY A 38 -5.48 -18.49 1.83
CA GLY A 38 -6.11 -17.34 1.17
C GLY A 38 -6.70 -16.34 2.18
N LEU A 39 -7.40 -16.83 3.21
CA LEU A 39 -7.96 -15.98 4.27
C LEU A 39 -6.85 -15.29 5.08
N TRP A 40 -5.79 -16.01 5.42
CA TRP A 40 -4.65 -15.46 6.14
C TRP A 40 -3.93 -14.37 5.33
N ALA A 41 -3.68 -14.62 4.04
CA ALA A 41 -3.08 -13.63 3.14
C ALA A 41 -3.96 -12.39 2.95
N ALA A 42 -5.29 -12.57 2.86
CA ALA A 42 -6.25 -11.47 2.79
C ALA A 42 -6.24 -10.63 4.07
N ALA A 43 -6.24 -11.27 5.25
CA ALA A 43 -6.15 -10.58 6.54
C ALA A 43 -4.85 -9.78 6.67
N LEU A 44 -3.73 -10.36 6.25
CA LEU A 44 -2.42 -9.70 6.30
C LEU A 44 -2.37 -8.50 5.33
N SER A 45 -2.95 -8.65 4.14
CA SER A 45 -3.07 -7.56 3.16
C SER A 45 -3.94 -6.42 3.70
N PHE A 46 -5.08 -6.73 4.30
CA PHE A 46 -5.96 -5.72 4.89
C PHE A 46 -5.26 -4.95 6.00
N ARG A 47 -4.54 -5.65 6.88
CA ARG A 47 -3.75 -5.01 7.94
C ARG A 47 -2.72 -4.02 7.38
N ILE A 48 -1.96 -4.40 6.35
CA ILE A 48 -0.98 -3.52 5.70
C ILE A 48 -1.66 -2.29 5.08
N VAL A 49 -2.80 -2.49 4.40
CA VAL A 49 -3.54 -1.38 3.79
C VAL A 49 -4.04 -0.40 4.85
N VAL A 50 -4.60 -0.89 5.96
CA VAL A 50 -5.10 -0.04 7.05
C VAL A 50 -3.96 0.73 7.72
N GLU A 51 -2.82 0.08 8.02
CA GLU A 51 -1.66 0.75 8.60
C GLU A 51 -1.10 1.84 7.66
N GLN A 52 -1.09 1.58 6.34
CA GLN A 52 -0.66 2.56 5.34
C GLN A 52 -1.67 3.70 5.09
N GLN A 53 -2.96 3.52 5.37
CA GLN A 53 -3.98 4.56 5.17
C GLN A 53 -3.72 5.78 6.05
N ALA A 54 -3.27 5.58 7.28
CA ALA A 54 -3.03 6.68 8.21
C ALA A 54 -1.88 7.61 7.75
N VAL A 55 -0.82 7.05 7.14
CA VAL A 55 0.26 7.84 6.52
C VAL A 55 -0.26 8.71 5.38
N ARG A 56 -1.17 8.14 4.57
CA ARG A 56 -1.80 8.88 3.47
C ARG A 56 -2.67 10.00 3.98
N GLN A 57 -3.41 9.77 5.07
CA GLN A 57 -4.19 10.81 5.72
C GLN A 57 -3.27 11.94 6.19
N HIS A 58 -2.14 11.62 6.84
CA HIS A 58 -1.17 12.62 7.28
C HIS A 58 -0.52 13.37 6.11
N LEU A 59 -0.20 12.69 5.01
CA LEU A 59 0.27 13.32 3.79
C LEU A 59 -0.77 14.29 3.23
N ASN A 60 -2.03 13.86 3.13
CA ASN A 60 -3.13 14.69 2.64
C ASN A 60 -3.33 15.92 3.52
N VAL A 61 -3.25 15.77 4.84
CA VAL A 61 -3.31 16.90 5.78
C VAL A 61 -2.17 17.88 5.53
N ALA A 62 -0.92 17.40 5.42
CA ALA A 62 0.23 18.26 5.17
C ALA A 62 0.15 18.98 3.82
N LEU A 63 -0.38 18.34 2.78
CA LEU A 63 -0.61 18.96 1.48
C LEU A 63 -1.77 19.96 1.52
N ALA A 64 -2.88 19.61 2.18
CA ALA A 64 -4.06 20.47 2.34
C ALA A 64 -3.77 21.72 3.19
N ALA A 65 -2.84 21.62 4.14
CA ALA A 65 -2.36 22.74 4.95
C ALA A 65 -1.54 23.78 4.15
N ARG A 66 -1.36 23.58 2.83
CA ARG A 66 -0.65 24.48 1.89
C ARG A 66 0.73 24.87 2.41
N PRO A 67 1.75 24.02 2.18
CA PRO A 67 3.10 24.28 2.67
C PRO A 67 3.58 25.68 2.25
N PRO A 68 4.21 26.44 3.15
CA PRO A 68 4.63 27.81 2.85
C PRO A 68 5.65 27.88 1.72
N GLY A 69 5.74 29.05 1.10
CA GLY A 69 6.63 29.39 0.00
C GLY A 69 5.99 30.41 -0.95
N PRO A 70 6.78 31.05 -1.84
CA PRO A 70 8.24 30.95 -2.00
C PRO A 70 9.02 31.61 -0.85
N PHE A 71 10.32 31.34 -0.76
CA PHE A 71 11.21 31.88 0.28
C PHE A 71 12.34 32.70 -0.32
N ALA A 72 12.79 33.74 0.39
CA ALA A 72 13.90 34.58 -0.04
C ALA A 72 15.27 33.90 0.21
N SER A 73 15.36 32.94 1.13
CA SER A 73 16.61 32.22 1.40
C SER A 73 16.41 30.78 1.86
N ALA A 74 17.46 29.97 1.74
CA ALA A 74 17.47 28.60 2.27
C ALA A 74 17.33 28.56 3.81
N ARG A 75 17.80 29.61 4.51
CA ARG A 75 17.68 29.72 5.97
C ARG A 75 16.23 29.98 6.39
N GLU A 76 15.55 30.86 5.66
CA GLU A 76 14.12 31.12 5.83
C GLU A 76 13.29 29.87 5.54
N ALA A 77 13.51 29.22 4.39
CA ALA A 77 12.83 27.97 4.03
C ALA A 77 12.97 26.90 5.13
N ARG A 78 14.17 26.75 5.73
CA ARG A 78 14.40 25.83 6.86
C ARG A 78 13.67 26.25 8.13
N ARG A 79 13.62 27.55 8.45
CA ARG A 79 12.91 28.07 9.62
C ARG A 79 11.41 27.82 9.49
N GLU A 80 10.85 28.18 8.34
CA GLU A 80 9.43 27.95 8.02
C GLU A 80 9.08 26.46 8.01
N ALA A 81 9.95 25.62 7.44
CA ALA A 81 9.75 24.18 7.47
C ALA A 81 9.71 23.61 8.89
N ARG A 82 10.59 24.07 9.80
CA ARG A 82 10.55 23.65 11.23
C ARG A 82 9.26 24.08 11.90
N GLY A 83 8.84 25.33 11.68
CA GLY A 83 7.57 25.83 12.22
C GLY A 83 6.37 25.06 11.68
N PHE A 84 6.41 24.69 10.40
CA PHE A 84 5.37 23.89 9.75
C PHE A 84 5.32 22.46 10.31
N VAL A 85 6.47 21.78 10.45
CA VAL A 85 6.56 20.46 11.12
C VAL A 85 6.00 20.55 12.54
N ALA A 86 6.42 21.54 13.34
CA ALA A 86 5.95 21.69 14.72
C ALA A 86 4.43 21.86 14.83
N ARG A 87 3.80 22.60 13.90
CA ARG A 87 2.33 22.73 13.85
C ARG A 87 1.65 21.40 13.52
N LEU A 88 2.21 20.64 12.57
CA LEU A 88 1.67 19.33 12.20
C LEU A 88 1.85 18.32 13.33
N ASP A 89 3.02 18.25 13.95
CA ASP A 89 3.28 17.38 15.10
C ASP A 89 2.39 17.75 16.30
N HIS A 90 2.12 19.03 16.54
CA HIS A 90 1.18 19.43 17.60
C HIS A 90 -0.26 18.96 17.30
N ALA A 91 -0.71 19.04 16.05
CA ALA A 91 -2.04 18.59 15.65
C ALA A 91 -2.15 17.05 15.58
N PHE A 92 -1.03 16.37 15.30
CA PHE A 92 -0.94 14.93 15.10
C PHE A 92 0.27 14.36 15.86
N PRO A 93 0.20 14.29 17.20
CA PRO A 93 1.36 13.98 18.04
C PRO A 93 1.85 12.53 17.94
N HIS A 94 1.09 11.65 17.28
CA HIS A 94 1.40 10.24 17.20
C HIS A 94 1.62 9.80 15.75
N ASN A 95 2.71 9.07 15.53
CA ASN A 95 2.91 8.33 14.29
C ASN A 95 2.00 7.10 14.26
N PRO A 96 1.18 6.92 13.22
CA PRO A 96 0.20 5.83 13.19
C PRO A 96 0.81 4.45 12.94
N CYS A 97 2.01 4.37 12.36
CA CYS A 97 2.65 3.08 12.06
C CYS A 97 3.81 2.71 12.99
N ALA A 98 4.31 3.68 13.76
CA ALA A 98 5.57 3.55 14.46
C ALA A 98 5.58 4.36 15.74
N ARG A 99 6.66 4.25 16.51
CA ARG A 99 6.90 5.13 17.66
C ARG A 99 7.68 6.35 17.19
N GLY A 100 7.27 7.54 17.62
CA GLY A 100 7.94 8.79 17.29
C GLY A 100 7.05 9.77 16.51
N PRO A 101 7.65 10.80 15.90
CA PRO A 101 6.90 11.82 15.15
C PRO A 101 6.40 11.28 13.82
N ALA A 102 5.25 11.79 13.37
CA ALA A 102 4.73 11.48 12.05
C ALA A 102 5.33 12.39 10.97
N PHE A 103 5.72 13.62 11.33
CA PHE A 103 6.27 14.61 10.43
C PHE A 103 7.72 14.88 10.80
N VAL A 104 8.60 14.88 9.81
CA VAL A 104 10.03 15.12 10.05
C VAL A 104 10.63 16.05 9.01
N LEU A 105 11.55 16.88 9.46
CA LEU A 105 12.40 17.67 8.56
C LEU A 105 13.63 16.83 8.21
N ALA A 106 13.67 16.24 7.01
CA ALA A 106 14.82 15.47 6.54
C ALA A 106 15.07 15.69 5.05
N ARG A 107 16.29 15.40 4.59
CA ARG A 107 16.64 15.37 3.17
C ARG A 107 17.17 13.98 2.83
N PRO A 108 16.85 13.41 1.64
CA PRO A 108 17.52 12.21 1.18
C PRO A 108 19.05 12.40 1.20
N PRO A 109 19.85 11.42 1.67
CA PRO A 109 19.48 10.06 2.06
C PRO A 109 19.17 9.86 3.57
N GLU A 110 19.17 10.91 4.39
CA GLU A 110 19.07 10.88 5.87
C GLU A 110 17.67 10.53 6.41
N ILE A 111 16.83 9.87 5.60
CA ILE A 111 15.47 9.54 6.00
C ILE A 111 15.53 8.31 6.91
N PRO A 112 14.99 8.38 8.14
CA PRO A 112 14.99 7.25 9.06
C PRO A 112 14.40 6.02 8.38
N ARG A 113 15.16 4.92 8.39
CA ARG A 113 14.68 3.63 7.91
C ARG A 113 13.85 3.00 9.03
N ARG A 114 12.65 2.50 8.69
CA ARG A 114 11.73 1.69 9.51
C ARG A 114 10.48 2.34 10.07
N ASP A 115 10.24 3.62 9.77
CA ASP A 115 9.05 4.32 10.24
C ASP A 115 8.22 4.81 9.05
N CYS A 116 6.90 4.82 9.18
CA CYS A 116 6.08 5.58 8.24
C CYS A 116 6.26 7.06 8.52
N LEU A 117 6.68 7.85 7.53
CA LEU A 117 7.04 9.25 7.77
C LEU A 117 6.43 10.15 6.71
N VAL A 118 6.02 11.35 7.10
CA VAL A 118 5.83 12.47 6.19
C VAL A 118 7.04 13.39 6.31
N VAL A 119 7.90 13.36 5.30
CA VAL A 119 9.13 14.14 5.25
C VAL A 119 8.88 15.47 4.56
N ILE A 120 9.25 16.54 5.25
CA ILE A 120 9.20 17.91 4.74
C ILE A 120 10.60 18.31 4.29
N VAL A 121 10.74 18.58 3.01
CA VAL A 121 12.00 18.94 2.36
C VAL A 121 11.96 20.43 1.99
N PRO A 122 12.79 21.29 2.61
CA PRO A 122 12.81 22.70 2.30
C PRO A 122 13.51 22.94 0.94
N GLY A 123 12.76 23.46 -0.02
CA GLY A 123 13.23 24.03 -1.29
C GLY A 123 13.04 25.56 -1.31
N LEU A 124 13.72 26.26 -2.22
CA LEU A 124 13.66 27.74 -2.29
C LEU A 124 12.29 28.26 -2.74
N HIS A 125 11.62 27.56 -3.65
CA HIS A 125 10.34 28.01 -4.21
C HIS A 125 9.13 27.47 -3.43
N ARG A 126 9.30 26.37 -2.70
CA ARG A 126 8.25 25.72 -1.88
C ARG A 126 8.86 24.67 -0.97
N LEU A 127 8.14 24.33 0.10
CA LEU A 127 8.38 23.06 0.78
C LEU A 127 7.83 21.90 -0.05
N HIS A 128 8.59 20.82 -0.14
CA HIS A 128 8.11 19.57 -0.69
C HIS A 128 7.72 18.63 0.43
N VAL A 129 6.54 18.03 0.33
CA VAL A 129 6.05 17.04 1.28
C VAL A 129 6.08 15.68 0.60
N ARG A 130 6.63 14.67 1.26
CA ARG A 130 6.76 13.30 0.73
C ARG A 130 6.41 12.30 1.80
N ALA A 131 5.76 11.20 1.44
CA ALA A 131 5.46 10.12 2.37
C ALA A 131 6.36 8.91 2.13
N TYR A 132 6.73 8.24 3.21
CA TYR A 132 7.55 7.05 3.21
C TYR A 132 6.84 5.96 4.01
N ASP A 133 6.93 4.71 3.52
CA ASP A 133 6.39 3.55 4.21
C ASP A 133 7.35 3.01 5.28
N THR A 134 6.93 1.94 5.98
CA THR A 134 7.73 1.24 7.00
C THR A 134 9.03 0.63 6.47
N GLN A 135 9.25 0.57 5.17
CA GLN A 135 10.49 0.11 4.55
C GLN A 135 11.40 1.28 4.12
N GLY A 136 10.94 2.53 4.29
CA GLY A 136 11.61 3.73 3.81
C GLY A 136 11.48 3.91 2.30
N HIS A 137 10.51 3.25 1.66
CA HIS A 137 10.18 3.47 0.27
C HIS A 137 9.20 4.63 0.13
N ARG A 138 9.39 5.42 -0.92
CA ARG A 138 8.49 6.52 -1.27
C ARG A 138 7.10 6.02 -1.62
N MET A 139 6.10 6.53 -0.90
CA MET A 139 4.69 6.24 -1.17
C MET A 139 4.11 7.10 -2.30
N ASP A 140 4.92 8.00 -2.86
CA ASP A 140 4.57 8.98 -3.91
C ASP A 140 4.01 8.33 -5.20
N ASN A 141 4.19 7.01 -5.42
CA ASN A 141 4.15 6.44 -6.79
C ASN A 141 3.12 5.34 -7.08
N VAL A 142 2.48 4.69 -6.11
CA VAL A 142 1.56 3.57 -6.44
C VAL A 142 0.16 4.08 -6.76
N PHE A 143 -0.38 5.02 -5.97
CA PHE A 143 -1.73 5.52 -6.19
C PHE A 143 -1.82 6.69 -7.18
N GLU A 144 -0.79 7.53 -7.35
CA GLU A 144 -0.78 8.52 -8.46
C GLU A 144 -0.64 7.84 -9.84
N ARG A 145 -0.05 6.64 -9.92
CA ARG A 145 -0.10 5.82 -11.14
C ARG A 145 -1.46 5.17 -11.37
N LEU A 146 -2.12 4.71 -10.31
CA LEU A 146 -3.41 4.03 -10.40
C LEU A 146 -4.60 5.00 -10.49
N ASN A 147 -4.44 6.23 -9.99
CA ASN A 147 -5.43 7.31 -9.96
C ASN A 147 -4.72 8.67 -10.09
N PRO A 148 -4.19 9.03 -11.27
CA PRO A 148 -3.61 10.35 -11.47
C PRO A 148 -4.67 11.43 -11.22
N PRO A 149 -4.32 12.57 -10.60
CA PRO A 149 -5.26 13.67 -10.45
C PRO A 149 -5.78 14.09 -11.83
N PRO A 150 -7.07 14.47 -11.95
CA PRO A 150 -7.60 14.94 -13.22
C PRO A 150 -6.75 16.11 -13.71
N ARG A 151 -6.21 15.98 -14.93
CA ARG A 151 -5.43 17.04 -15.57
C ARG A 151 -6.34 18.27 -15.64
N ARG A 152 -5.97 19.35 -14.96
CA ARG A 152 -6.62 20.64 -15.18
C ARG A 152 -6.28 21.05 -16.63
N LEU A 153 -7.30 21.04 -17.49
CA LEU A 153 -7.30 21.65 -18.82
C LEU A 153 -7.23 23.17 -18.68
#